data_AF-A0A5D6XH15-F1
#
_entry.id   AF-A0A5D6XH15-F1
#
_cell.length_a   1.000
_cell.length_b   1.000
_cell.length_c   1.000
_cell.angle_alpha   90.00
_cell.angle_beta   90.00
_cell.angle_gamma   90.00
#
_symmetry.space_group_name_H-M   'P 1'
#
loop_
_entity.id
_entity.type
_entity.pdbx_description
1 polymer ?
#
loop_
_entity_poly.entity_id
_entity_poly.type
_entity_poly.pdbx_seq_one_letter_code
_entity_poly.pdbx_strand_id
1 'polypeptide(L)'
;MWKLAFATLALVGSAVNAYRPGDEVCSISSSNACGLDAITPSALDGSTLIYPGGKTRCAFDDSSVPSANNFTTNSTYFFQVFPNAQKDKKKLFLYFQGGGACIDNLTCNYALQCSVKGGTFNSNARAVSTGILNRTDPDNMFADWNIVHLPYCTGDLHIGNKVNGSTENGVEAILGYTGCLKKNMSIHQVGYLNTMAVLKWTLANYPNPEHLIIGGSSAGALAAQILSGYVADAWQVNARSIRYSILADSYVGVLPSTRSTGEPVAGAELVRYFGACDVDLKQPADIVAGCKNGTVTVTDMLKAQIKLTPYSDWLFIDSKADQVQRYFYQMFKEGILSYPFPHLISGADFFSNMTTMLDAYKTVSSRVSTFFVESEQHVYLMYQGFFHNATSTTGDNLGKFLGQWLAPRANSSGLISVSNGTDSSKTESAATGVSSAAFAVLNCAAMLLAAAALL
;
A
#
# COMPACT_ATOMS: atom_id res chain seq x y z
N MET A 1 -6.14 1.60 60.74
CA MET A 1 -5.04 1.00 59.96
C MET A 1 -5.61 0.43 58.66
N TRP A 2 -5.60 1.17 57.57
CA TRP A 2 -5.67 0.57 56.23
C TRP A 2 -4.93 1.47 55.25
N LYS A 3 -3.92 0.89 54.60
CA LYS A 3 -3.07 1.54 53.61
C LYS A 3 -3.83 1.57 52.28
N LEU A 4 -4.04 2.76 51.73
CA LEU A 4 -4.44 2.97 50.35
C LEU A 4 -3.23 2.70 49.45
N ALA A 5 -3.37 1.75 48.53
CA ALA A 5 -2.41 1.50 47.46
C ALA A 5 -2.65 2.51 46.33
N PHE A 6 -1.61 3.27 46.00
CA PHE A 6 -1.57 4.14 44.82
C PHE A 6 -1.42 3.27 43.57
N ALA A 7 -2.45 3.21 42.73
CA ALA A 7 -2.31 2.80 41.34
C ALA A 7 -1.87 4.03 40.53
N THR A 8 -0.65 4.00 40.01
CA THR A 8 -0.15 4.97 39.04
C THR A 8 -0.92 4.84 37.73
N LEU A 9 -1.89 5.74 37.51
CA LEU A 9 -2.47 6.00 36.20
C LEU A 9 -1.37 6.58 35.30
N ALA A 10 -0.86 5.78 34.36
CA ALA A 10 -0.12 6.33 33.24
C ALA A 10 -1.09 7.15 32.38
N LEU A 11 -0.77 8.42 32.17
CA LEU A 11 -1.51 9.36 31.31
C LEU A 11 -1.63 8.78 29.90
N VAL A 12 -2.79 8.20 29.58
CA VAL A 12 -3.23 8.00 28.21
C VAL A 12 -3.68 9.36 27.72
N GLY A 13 -2.82 10.04 26.96
CA GLY A 13 -3.19 11.24 26.23
C GLY A 13 -4.41 10.94 25.37
N SER A 14 -5.41 11.82 25.44
CA SER A 14 -6.66 11.73 24.68
C SER A 14 -6.38 11.77 23.18
N ALA A 15 -6.16 10.59 22.61
CA ALA A 15 -6.01 10.34 21.18
C ALA A 15 -7.40 10.26 20.54
N VAL A 16 -7.55 10.87 19.37
CA VAL A 16 -8.68 10.56 18.49
C VAL A 16 -8.50 9.10 18.06
N ASN A 17 -9.40 8.23 18.53
CA ASN A 17 -9.11 6.80 18.70
C ASN A 17 -8.68 6.11 17.40
N ALA A 18 -7.39 5.75 17.33
CA ALA A 18 -6.85 4.83 16.32
C ALA A 18 -7.34 3.38 16.52
N TYR A 19 -7.98 3.12 17.66
CA TYR A 19 -8.65 1.88 18.06
C TYR A 19 -10.17 2.01 17.92
N ARG A 20 -10.84 0.94 17.49
CA ARG A 20 -12.30 0.84 17.52
C ARG A 20 -12.72 0.40 18.93
N PRO A 21 -13.86 0.89 19.45
CA PRO A 21 -14.44 0.32 20.66
C PRO A 21 -14.58 -1.20 20.54
N GLY A 22 -13.99 -1.95 21.46
CA GLY A 22 -13.97 -3.41 21.44
C GLY A 22 -12.73 -4.05 20.81
N ASP A 23 -11.77 -3.27 20.31
CA ASP A 23 -10.46 -3.81 19.92
C ASP A 23 -9.70 -4.34 21.14
N GLU A 24 -9.07 -5.50 20.96
CA GLU A 24 -8.12 -6.06 21.91
C GLU A 24 -6.70 -5.62 21.54
N VAL A 25 -5.88 -5.31 22.55
CA VAL A 25 -4.55 -4.74 22.34
C VAL A 25 -3.47 -5.49 23.13
N CYS A 26 -2.27 -5.57 22.55
CA CYS A 26 -1.09 -6.05 23.25
C CYS A 26 0.12 -5.16 22.93
N SER A 27 0.84 -4.73 23.97
CA SER A 27 2.06 -3.93 23.82
C SER A 27 3.30 -4.77 24.09
N ILE A 28 4.23 -4.79 23.13
CA ILE A 28 5.50 -5.49 23.27
C ILE A 28 6.36 -4.76 24.29
N SER A 29 6.91 -5.51 25.25
CA SER A 29 7.81 -5.04 26.29
C SER A 29 8.89 -6.09 26.57
N SER A 30 9.81 -5.79 27.48
CA SER A 30 10.82 -6.77 27.94
C SER A 30 10.20 -8.00 28.62
N SER A 31 9.00 -7.87 29.18
CA SER A 31 8.29 -8.95 29.89
C SER A 31 7.16 -9.58 29.08
N ASN A 32 6.76 -8.98 27.96
CA ASN A 32 5.67 -9.46 27.12
C ASN A 32 6.04 -9.32 25.64
N ALA A 33 6.24 -10.44 24.95
CA ALA A 33 6.52 -10.46 23.52
C ALA A 33 5.25 -10.38 22.65
N CYS A 34 4.06 -10.32 23.27
CA CYS A 34 2.78 -10.47 22.58
C CYS A 34 2.75 -11.73 21.70
N GLY A 35 3.20 -12.85 22.25
CA GLY A 35 3.23 -14.11 21.52
C GLY A 35 1.83 -14.54 21.11
N LEU A 36 1.73 -15.17 19.94
CA LEU A 36 0.47 -15.59 19.32
C LEU A 36 -0.43 -16.42 20.25
N ASP A 37 0.17 -17.26 21.08
CA ASP A 37 -0.58 -18.13 22.01
C ASP A 37 -1.03 -17.38 23.28
N ALA A 38 -0.56 -16.14 23.49
CA ALA A 38 -0.85 -15.29 24.64
C ALA A 38 -1.74 -14.07 24.30
N ILE A 39 -1.95 -13.76 23.02
CA ILE A 39 -2.85 -12.68 22.61
C ILE A 39 -4.31 -13.15 22.61
N THR A 40 -5.22 -12.24 22.92
CA THR A 40 -6.67 -12.48 22.88
C THR A 40 -7.26 -11.73 21.69
N PRO A 41 -7.82 -12.44 20.68
CA PRO A 41 -8.51 -11.79 19.58
C PRO A 41 -9.81 -11.12 20.04
N SER A 42 -10.11 -9.96 19.46
CA SER A 42 -11.33 -9.21 19.74
C SER A 42 -12.58 -10.00 19.31
N ALA A 43 -13.68 -9.80 20.03
CA ALA A 43 -14.99 -10.28 19.59
C ALA A 43 -15.54 -9.47 18.39
N LEU A 44 -14.96 -8.30 18.10
CA LEU A 44 -15.39 -7.40 17.05
C LEU A 44 -15.11 -7.99 15.66
N ASP A 45 -13.89 -8.47 15.44
CA ASP A 45 -13.44 -8.92 14.12
C ASP A 45 -12.43 -10.07 14.17
N GLY A 46 -12.18 -10.63 15.36
CA GLY A 46 -11.22 -11.70 15.54
C GLY A 46 -9.76 -11.25 15.40
N SER A 47 -9.46 -9.98 15.63
CA SER A 47 -8.10 -9.44 15.58
C SER A 47 -7.58 -8.92 16.93
N THR A 48 -6.26 -8.85 17.06
CA THR A 48 -5.58 -8.12 18.14
C THR A 48 -4.66 -7.07 17.54
N LEU A 49 -4.65 -5.86 18.10
CA LEU A 49 -3.69 -4.82 17.73
C LEU A 49 -2.41 -4.99 18.55
N ILE A 50 -1.27 -5.12 17.86
CA ILE A 50 0.03 -5.28 18.48
C ILE A 50 0.81 -3.98 18.35
N TYR A 51 1.24 -3.43 19.48
CA TYR A 51 2.06 -2.22 19.55
C TYR A 51 3.53 -2.63 19.70
N PRO A 52 4.35 -2.53 18.63
CA PRO A 52 5.73 -2.99 18.66
C PRO A 52 6.67 -2.07 19.45
N GLY A 53 6.34 -0.78 19.59
CA GLY A 53 7.18 0.19 20.26
C GLY A 53 8.56 0.37 19.61
N GLY A 54 9.57 0.73 20.40
CA GLY A 54 10.91 0.98 19.89
C GLY A 54 10.95 2.16 18.92
N LYS A 55 11.42 1.95 17.69
CA LYS A 55 11.53 3.01 16.67
C LYS A 55 10.32 3.09 15.74
N THR A 56 9.31 2.24 15.93
CA THR A 56 8.13 2.26 15.06
C THR A 56 7.27 3.48 15.35
N ARG A 57 6.78 4.14 14.31
CA ARG A 57 5.91 5.31 14.42
C ARG A 57 5.25 5.66 13.09
N CYS A 58 4.24 6.51 13.15
CA CYS A 58 3.66 7.19 11.99
C CYS A 58 4.38 8.51 11.66
N ALA A 59 4.00 9.09 10.53
CA ALA A 59 4.71 10.17 9.85
C ALA A 59 4.93 11.43 10.70
N PHE A 60 3.96 11.82 11.54
CA PHE A 60 3.99 13.09 12.25
C PHE A 60 3.83 12.87 13.76
N ASP A 61 4.29 13.83 14.56
CA ASP A 61 3.92 13.88 15.99
C ASP A 61 2.42 14.17 16.14
N ASP A 62 1.90 13.93 17.33
CA ASP A 62 0.47 14.06 17.63
C ASP A 62 -0.01 15.49 17.42
N SER A 63 -1.09 15.65 16.65
CA SER A 63 -1.67 16.96 16.35
C SER A 63 -3.16 16.85 16.05
N SER A 64 -3.89 17.91 16.34
CA SER A 64 -5.30 18.07 15.98
C SER A 64 -5.54 19.47 15.47
N VAL A 65 -6.13 19.56 14.28
CA VAL A 65 -6.52 20.82 13.64
C VAL A 65 -7.98 20.73 13.21
N PRO A 66 -8.95 20.92 14.14
CA PRO A 66 -10.38 20.82 13.83
C PRO A 66 -10.82 21.73 12.68
N SER A 67 -10.22 22.92 12.60
CA SER A 67 -10.48 23.91 11.53
C SER A 67 -10.06 23.45 10.13
N ALA A 68 -9.26 22.38 10.02
CA ALA A 68 -8.79 21.83 8.76
C ALA A 68 -9.40 20.46 8.52
N ASN A 69 -10.73 20.42 8.33
CA ASN A 69 -11.47 19.18 8.06
C ASN A 69 -11.28 18.10 9.14
N ASN A 70 -11.16 18.50 10.41
CA ASN A 70 -10.83 17.58 11.52
C ASN A 70 -9.54 16.79 11.30
N PHE A 71 -8.54 17.37 10.63
CA PHE A 71 -7.25 16.75 10.42
C PHE A 71 -6.58 16.42 11.77
N THR A 72 -6.10 15.19 11.88
CA THR A 72 -5.45 14.67 13.08
C THR A 72 -4.27 13.81 12.68
N THR A 73 -3.22 13.86 13.49
CA THR A 73 -2.06 12.97 13.39
C THR A 73 -1.83 12.28 14.73
N ASN A 74 -1.36 11.04 14.66
CA ASN A 74 -0.99 10.23 15.81
C ASN A 74 0.31 9.50 15.45
N SER A 75 1.35 9.75 16.23
CA SER A 75 2.68 9.18 16.06
C SER A 75 2.73 7.68 16.34
N THR A 76 1.73 7.12 17.02
CA THR A 76 1.71 5.72 17.44
C THR A 76 1.46 4.79 16.27
N TYR A 77 2.34 3.79 16.13
CA TYR A 77 2.17 2.69 15.19
C TYR A 77 1.72 1.41 15.91
N PHE A 78 0.85 0.65 15.25
CA PHE A 78 0.51 -0.73 15.59
C PHE A 78 0.27 -1.52 14.31
N PHE A 79 0.32 -2.85 14.42
CA PHE A 79 -0.11 -3.76 13.37
C PHE A 79 -1.23 -4.66 13.88
N GLN A 80 -2.03 -5.21 12.97
CA GLN A 80 -3.24 -5.95 13.31
C GLN A 80 -3.04 -7.43 12.96
N VAL A 81 -3.27 -8.30 13.93
CA VAL A 81 -3.11 -9.74 13.77
C VAL A 81 -4.46 -10.41 13.85
N PHE A 82 -4.79 -11.16 12.80
CA PHE A 82 -5.97 -12.00 12.69
C PHE A 82 -5.53 -13.47 12.74
N PRO A 83 -5.42 -14.08 13.92
CA PRO A 83 -5.03 -15.48 14.02
C PRO A 83 -6.14 -16.40 13.48
N ASN A 84 -5.75 -17.54 12.92
CA ASN A 84 -6.69 -18.60 12.59
C ASN A 84 -7.42 -19.05 13.87
N ALA A 85 -8.76 -19.15 13.79
CA ALA A 85 -9.60 -19.46 14.95
C ALA A 85 -9.34 -20.85 15.56
N GLN A 86 -8.84 -21.79 14.76
CA GLN A 86 -8.44 -23.14 15.17
C GLN A 86 -6.96 -23.22 15.60
N LYS A 87 -6.26 -22.08 15.69
CA LYS A 87 -4.83 -21.97 15.99
C LYS A 87 -3.91 -22.72 15.01
N ASP A 88 -4.40 -23.00 13.81
CA ASP A 88 -3.58 -23.54 12.73
C ASP A 88 -2.62 -22.45 12.23
N LYS A 89 -1.33 -22.77 12.09
CA LYS A 89 -0.27 -21.84 11.68
C LYS A 89 0.21 -22.10 10.24
N LYS A 90 -0.45 -22.98 9.49
CA LYS A 90 -0.03 -23.43 8.15
C LYS A 90 -0.19 -22.38 7.04
N LYS A 91 -1.20 -21.54 7.12
CA LYS A 91 -1.47 -20.50 6.12
C LYS A 91 -1.23 -19.13 6.71
N LEU A 92 -0.31 -18.35 6.11
CA LEU A 92 0.08 -17.02 6.57
C LEU A 92 -0.01 -16.02 5.42
N PHE A 93 -0.67 -14.90 5.68
CA PHE A 93 -0.73 -13.76 4.78
C PHE A 93 -0.19 -12.51 5.48
N LEU A 94 0.94 -12.00 4.99
CA LEU A 94 1.45 -10.66 5.27
C LEU A 94 0.77 -9.67 4.33
N TYR A 95 -0.16 -8.86 4.84
CA TYR A 95 -0.95 -7.94 4.02
C TYR A 95 -0.62 -6.48 4.31
N PHE A 96 -0.09 -5.77 3.32
CA PHE A 96 0.33 -4.38 3.40
C PHE A 96 -0.78 -3.44 2.96
N GLN A 97 -1.17 -2.51 3.84
CA GLN A 97 -2.20 -1.52 3.52
C GLN A 97 -1.71 -0.53 2.46
N GLY A 98 -2.64 -0.09 1.61
CA GLY A 98 -2.50 1.09 0.76
C GLY A 98 -2.79 2.41 1.50
N GLY A 99 -2.94 3.50 0.74
CA GLY A 99 -3.37 4.80 1.27
C GLY A 99 -2.49 5.97 0.82
N GLY A 100 -2.17 6.03 -0.47
CA GLY A 100 -1.42 7.14 -1.08
C GLY A 100 0.08 7.18 -0.75
N ALA A 101 0.70 8.34 -0.96
CA ALA A 101 2.09 8.63 -0.64
C ALA A 101 2.34 10.13 -0.72
N CYS A 102 3.44 10.60 -0.16
CA CYS A 102 4.00 11.89 -0.54
C CYS A 102 5.25 11.66 -1.41
N ILE A 103 5.48 12.49 -2.41
CA ILE A 103 6.42 12.19 -3.51
C ILE A 103 7.63 13.14 -3.57
N ASP A 104 7.60 14.24 -2.82
CA ASP A 104 8.63 15.26 -2.76
C ASP A 104 8.50 16.09 -1.46
N ASN A 105 9.38 17.08 -1.26
CA ASN A 105 9.38 17.91 -0.05
C ASN A 105 8.08 18.69 0.17
N LEU A 106 7.39 19.06 -0.91
CA LEU A 106 6.15 19.85 -0.83
C LEU A 106 4.97 18.95 -0.46
N THR A 107 4.82 17.82 -1.15
CA THR A 107 3.80 16.83 -0.81
C THR A 107 4.05 16.21 0.56
N CYS A 108 5.29 16.04 1.01
CA CYS A 108 5.55 15.50 2.36
C CYS A 108 5.43 16.54 3.48
N ASN A 109 5.12 17.78 3.14
CA ASN A 109 4.96 18.86 4.09
C ASN A 109 3.72 18.65 4.99
N TYR A 110 3.88 18.77 6.31
CA TYR A 110 2.76 18.66 7.25
C TYR A 110 1.63 19.65 6.96
N ALA A 111 1.96 20.92 6.71
CA ALA A 111 0.96 21.94 6.48
C ALA A 111 0.19 21.69 5.18
N LEU A 112 0.84 21.16 4.13
CA LEU A 112 0.14 20.69 2.93
C LEU A 112 -0.79 19.51 3.24
N GLN A 113 -0.30 18.47 3.94
CA GLN A 113 -1.12 17.31 4.32
C GLN A 113 -2.35 17.69 5.14
N CYS A 114 -2.20 18.67 6.03
CA CYS A 114 -3.27 19.21 6.85
C CYS A 114 -4.26 20.07 6.04
N SER A 115 -3.77 20.81 5.04
CA SER A 115 -4.57 21.75 4.25
C SER A 115 -5.33 21.10 3.09
N VAL A 116 -4.86 19.96 2.61
CA VAL A 116 -5.53 19.19 1.55
C VAL A 116 -6.49 18.20 2.21
N LYS A 117 -7.78 18.25 1.84
CA LYS A 117 -8.78 17.31 2.37
C LYS A 117 -8.35 15.87 2.06
N GLY A 118 -8.13 15.08 3.10
CA GLY A 118 -7.68 13.68 3.00
C GLY A 118 -6.15 13.50 2.88
N GLY A 119 -5.39 14.59 2.73
CA GLY A 119 -3.95 14.54 2.47
C GLY A 119 -3.60 13.87 1.14
N THR A 120 -2.30 13.68 0.89
CA THR A 120 -1.82 12.77 -0.17
C THR A 120 -1.60 11.35 0.36
N PHE A 121 -1.64 11.16 1.68
CA PHE A 121 -1.65 9.88 2.37
C PHE A 121 -2.34 10.00 3.74
N ASN A 122 -2.76 8.87 4.31
CA ASN A 122 -3.25 8.84 5.68
C ASN A 122 -2.08 8.78 6.67
N SER A 123 -1.99 9.74 7.59
CA SER A 123 -0.88 9.83 8.54
C SER A 123 -1.11 9.07 9.85
N ASN A 124 -2.18 8.28 9.95
CA ASN A 124 -2.54 7.52 11.15
C ASN A 124 -2.68 6.03 10.84
N ALA A 125 -2.09 5.18 11.69
CA ALA A 125 -2.38 3.75 11.67
C ALA A 125 -3.84 3.52 12.08
N ARG A 126 -4.55 2.64 11.37
CA ARG A 126 -5.97 2.35 11.61
C ARG A 126 -6.23 0.85 11.59
N ALA A 127 -7.01 0.39 12.55
CA ALA A 127 -7.58 -0.95 12.53
C ALA A 127 -8.70 -1.01 11.49
N VAL A 128 -8.75 -2.09 10.72
CA VAL A 128 -9.72 -2.30 9.62
C VAL A 128 -10.20 -3.73 9.63
N SER A 129 -11.41 -3.99 9.11
CA SER A 129 -12.01 -5.33 9.06
C SER A 129 -12.89 -5.52 7.82
N THR A 130 -12.45 -4.95 6.69
CA THR A 130 -13.17 -4.99 5.41
C THR A 130 -12.44 -5.85 4.38
N GLY A 131 -13.15 -6.23 3.32
CA GLY A 131 -12.59 -7.03 2.23
C GLY A 131 -11.96 -8.33 2.72
N ILE A 132 -10.72 -8.60 2.33
CA ILE A 132 -9.98 -9.80 2.76
C ILE A 132 -9.78 -9.91 4.27
N LEU A 133 -9.89 -8.80 5.02
CA LEU A 133 -9.80 -8.79 6.48
C LEU A 133 -11.15 -9.03 7.17
N ASN A 134 -12.25 -9.04 6.41
CA ASN A 134 -13.56 -9.32 6.94
C ASN A 134 -13.76 -10.83 7.15
N ARG A 135 -13.59 -11.32 8.38
CA ARG A 135 -13.77 -12.73 8.73
C ARG A 135 -15.23 -13.21 8.75
N THR A 136 -16.19 -12.29 8.75
CA THR A 136 -17.62 -12.66 8.78
C THR A 136 -18.22 -12.82 7.39
N ASP A 137 -17.47 -12.48 6.34
CA ASP A 137 -17.88 -12.70 4.96
C ASP A 137 -17.70 -14.19 4.60
N PRO A 138 -18.77 -14.95 4.32
CA PRO A 138 -18.68 -16.37 4.00
C PRO A 138 -17.93 -16.65 2.69
N ASP A 139 -17.84 -15.65 1.79
CA ASP A 139 -17.12 -15.78 0.52
C ASP A 139 -15.64 -15.36 0.66
N ASN A 140 -15.21 -14.85 1.82
CA ASN A 140 -13.81 -14.50 2.03
C ASN A 140 -12.96 -15.77 2.19
N MET A 141 -12.29 -16.16 1.11
CA MET A 141 -11.37 -17.31 1.09
C MET A 141 -10.14 -17.16 2.01
N PHE A 142 -9.90 -15.98 2.57
CA PHE A 142 -8.83 -15.73 3.55
C PHE A 142 -9.34 -15.78 5.00
N ALA A 143 -10.63 -16.02 5.23
CA ALA A 143 -11.19 -16.03 6.59
C ALA A 143 -10.57 -17.11 7.49
N ASP A 144 -10.03 -18.20 6.95
CA ASP A 144 -9.31 -19.24 7.70
C ASP A 144 -7.78 -19.03 7.73
N TRP A 145 -7.23 -17.98 7.10
CA TRP A 145 -5.79 -17.74 7.13
C TRP A 145 -5.35 -17.08 8.44
N ASN A 146 -4.07 -17.16 8.77
CA ASN A 146 -3.48 -16.17 9.67
C ASN A 146 -3.15 -14.94 8.84
N ILE A 147 -3.68 -13.78 9.20
CA ILE A 147 -3.37 -12.53 8.51
C ILE A 147 -2.64 -11.60 9.47
N VAL A 148 -1.45 -11.17 9.09
CA VAL A 148 -0.76 -10.05 9.74
C VAL A 148 -0.89 -8.86 8.80
N HIS A 149 -1.78 -7.95 9.17
CA HIS A 149 -2.05 -6.73 8.44
C HIS A 149 -1.12 -5.62 8.95
N LEU A 150 -0.45 -4.94 8.02
CA LEU A 150 0.44 -3.82 8.27
C LEU A 150 -0.25 -2.52 7.87
N PRO A 151 -0.82 -1.76 8.82
CA PRO A 151 -1.36 -0.45 8.53
C PRO A 151 -0.29 0.47 7.95
N TYR A 152 -0.72 1.42 7.12
CA TYR A 152 0.18 2.37 6.47
C TYR A 152 -0.06 3.80 6.99
N CYS A 153 1.00 4.44 7.47
CA CYS A 153 0.87 5.80 8.04
C CYS A 153 2.10 6.72 7.88
N THR A 154 3.04 6.33 7.03
CA THR A 154 4.37 6.96 6.91
C THR A 154 4.57 7.71 5.59
N GLY A 155 3.67 7.55 4.61
CA GLY A 155 3.73 8.26 3.32
C GLY A 155 4.90 7.84 2.41
N ASP A 156 5.52 6.70 2.70
CA ASP A 156 6.81 6.24 2.15
C ASP A 156 6.79 4.79 1.60
N LEU A 157 5.60 4.29 1.25
CA LEU A 157 5.38 2.97 0.68
C LEU A 157 5.89 1.80 1.56
N HIS A 158 5.87 1.94 2.89
CA HIS A 158 6.35 0.94 3.88
C HIS A 158 7.86 0.64 3.84
N ILE A 159 8.63 1.33 3.00
CA ILE A 159 10.06 1.04 2.76
C ILE A 159 10.97 2.22 3.09
N GLY A 160 10.41 3.38 3.47
CA GLY A 160 11.19 4.55 3.83
C GLY A 160 12.01 4.37 5.10
N ASN A 161 13.16 5.04 5.13
CA ASN A 161 14.02 5.13 6.31
C ASN A 161 14.71 6.49 6.37
N LYS A 162 13.91 7.55 6.40
CA LYS A 162 14.36 8.93 6.36
C LYS A 162 13.51 9.81 7.27
N VAL A 163 14.13 10.82 7.86
CA VAL A 163 13.42 11.90 8.56
C VAL A 163 13.78 13.21 7.87
N ASN A 164 12.77 13.95 7.43
CA ASN A 164 12.97 15.29 6.89
C ASN A 164 12.44 16.30 7.92
N GLY A 165 13.22 17.35 8.17
CA GLY A 165 12.81 18.43 9.06
C GLY A 165 11.57 19.16 8.55
N SER A 166 10.96 19.97 9.42
CA SER A 166 9.85 20.83 9.03
C SER A 166 10.26 21.75 7.90
N THR A 167 9.56 21.64 6.78
CA THR A 167 9.58 22.63 5.69
C THR A 167 8.34 23.50 5.84
N GLU A 168 8.39 24.77 5.42
CA GLU A 168 7.21 25.59 5.10
C GLU A 168 7.69 26.50 3.98
N ASN A 169 6.98 26.56 2.85
CA ASN A 169 7.42 27.35 1.70
C ASN A 169 6.41 28.43 1.28
N GLY A 170 5.32 28.58 2.05
CA GLY A 170 4.33 29.64 1.89
C GLY A 170 3.19 29.27 0.93
N VAL A 171 3.33 28.20 0.15
CA VAL A 171 2.23 27.64 -0.67
C VAL A 171 1.05 27.27 0.22
N GLU A 172 1.33 26.74 1.41
CA GLU A 172 0.33 26.23 2.35
C GLU A 172 -0.55 27.38 2.90
N ALA A 173 -0.03 28.61 2.91
CA ALA A 173 -0.81 29.79 3.26
C ALA A 173 -1.87 30.15 2.22
N ILE A 174 -1.64 29.81 0.93
CA ILE A 174 -2.59 30.03 -0.16
C ILE A 174 -3.83 29.14 0.02
N LEU A 175 -3.68 27.98 0.68
CA LEU A 175 -4.77 27.03 0.91
C LEU A 175 -5.76 27.48 2.00
N GLY A 176 -5.48 28.59 2.71
CA GLY A 176 -6.44 29.20 3.64
C GLY A 176 -6.58 28.51 5.01
N TYR A 177 -5.79 27.48 5.30
CA TYR A 177 -5.82 26.75 6.57
C TYR A 177 -4.70 27.21 7.51
N THR A 178 -4.85 28.41 8.08
CA THR A 178 -3.84 29.00 9.00
C THR A 178 -3.53 28.12 10.22
N GLY A 179 -4.49 27.30 10.66
CA GLY A 179 -4.31 26.32 11.74
C GLY A 179 -3.33 25.18 11.42
N CYS A 180 -2.99 24.98 10.14
CA CYS A 180 -2.00 24.00 9.69
C CYS A 180 -0.57 24.55 9.69
N LEU A 181 -0.40 25.87 9.73
CA LEU A 181 0.89 26.55 9.66
C LEU A 181 1.58 26.64 11.02
N LYS A 182 2.90 26.89 11.00
CA LYS A 182 3.79 27.12 12.14
C LYS A 182 3.76 26.02 13.19
N LYS A 183 3.53 24.77 12.74
CA LYS A 183 3.52 23.59 13.63
C LYS A 183 4.92 23.02 13.88
N ASN A 184 5.91 23.42 13.08
CA ASN A 184 7.30 22.92 13.16
C ASN A 184 7.37 21.38 13.18
N MET A 185 6.60 20.74 12.30
CA MET A 185 6.44 19.30 12.27
C MET A 185 7.42 18.65 11.30
N SER A 186 8.27 17.75 11.80
CA SER A 186 9.11 16.89 10.94
C SER A 186 8.31 15.71 10.41
N ILE A 187 8.66 15.23 9.21
CA ILE A 187 8.09 13.99 8.68
C ILE A 187 9.04 12.82 8.91
N HIS A 188 8.52 11.77 9.55
CA HIS A 188 9.18 10.51 9.84
C HIS A 188 8.76 9.43 8.84
N GLN A 189 9.49 9.33 7.74
CA GLN A 189 9.32 8.29 6.72
C GLN A 189 10.12 7.05 7.14
N VAL A 190 9.62 6.35 8.15
CA VAL A 190 10.28 5.20 8.80
C VAL A 190 9.52 3.88 8.60
N GLY A 191 8.77 3.77 7.50
CA GLY A 191 7.99 2.59 7.13
C GLY A 191 8.81 1.31 7.13
N TYR A 192 10.09 1.36 6.74
CA TYR A 192 10.98 0.19 6.83
C TYR A 192 11.12 -0.32 8.26
N LEU A 193 11.26 0.57 9.25
CA LEU A 193 11.39 0.19 10.66
C LEU A 193 10.08 -0.43 11.19
N ASN A 194 8.93 0.11 10.77
CA ASN A 194 7.62 -0.46 11.06
C ASN A 194 7.54 -1.89 10.48
N THR A 195 7.81 -2.03 9.19
CA THR A 195 7.80 -3.31 8.48
C THR A 195 8.72 -4.35 9.14
N MET A 196 9.97 -3.98 9.44
CA MET A 196 10.92 -4.90 10.07
C MET A 196 10.48 -5.36 11.46
N ALA A 197 9.85 -4.47 12.25
CA ALA A 197 9.29 -4.85 13.54
C ALA A 197 8.16 -5.88 13.39
N VAL A 198 7.26 -5.67 12.42
CA VAL A 198 6.18 -6.62 12.12
C VAL A 198 6.74 -7.95 11.63
N LEU A 199 7.63 -7.95 10.63
CA LEU A 199 8.21 -9.18 10.08
C LEU A 199 8.96 -9.99 11.14
N LYS A 200 9.70 -9.31 12.04
CA LYS A 200 10.37 -9.96 13.17
C LYS A 200 9.37 -10.67 14.09
N TRP A 201 8.28 -9.99 14.44
CA TRP A 201 7.21 -10.59 15.26
C TRP A 201 6.56 -11.75 14.52
N THR A 202 6.23 -11.59 13.23
CA THR A 202 5.57 -12.65 12.45
C THR A 202 6.46 -13.88 12.33
N LEU A 203 7.75 -13.73 12.03
CA LEU A 203 8.67 -14.87 11.89
C LEU A 203 8.81 -15.65 13.21
N ALA A 204 8.82 -14.95 14.35
CA ALA A 204 8.87 -15.59 15.66
C ALA A 204 7.60 -16.41 15.97
N ASN A 205 6.44 -16.00 15.46
CA ASN A 205 5.16 -16.62 15.77
C ASN A 205 4.68 -17.64 14.72
N TYR A 206 5.14 -17.49 13.47
CA TYR A 206 4.82 -18.34 12.32
C TYR A 206 6.12 -18.73 11.58
N PRO A 207 7.03 -19.49 12.21
CA PRO A 207 8.33 -19.79 11.61
C PRO A 207 8.24 -20.75 10.42
N ASN A 208 7.18 -21.57 10.33
CA ASN A 208 7.10 -22.65 9.34
C ASN A 208 5.67 -22.81 8.77
N PRO A 209 5.11 -21.80 8.09
CA PRO A 209 3.86 -21.96 7.35
C PRO A 209 4.07 -22.92 6.16
N GLU A 210 3.02 -23.65 5.78
CA GLU A 210 2.99 -24.42 4.53
C GLU A 210 2.78 -23.51 3.32
N HIS A 211 2.02 -22.41 3.49
CA HIS A 211 1.79 -21.39 2.46
C HIS A 211 1.94 -20.00 3.07
N LEU A 212 2.89 -19.23 2.53
CA LEU A 212 3.13 -17.83 2.85
C LEU A 212 2.74 -16.95 1.66
N ILE A 213 1.89 -15.95 1.90
CA ILE A 213 1.61 -14.88 0.96
C ILE A 213 2.21 -13.59 1.50
N ILE A 214 2.93 -12.87 0.65
CA ILE A 214 3.17 -11.44 0.82
C ILE A 214 2.30 -10.70 -0.19
N GLY A 215 1.56 -9.70 0.24
CA GLY A 215 0.72 -8.95 -0.67
C GLY A 215 0.22 -7.65 -0.09
N GLY A 216 -0.48 -6.89 -0.89
CA GLY A 216 -0.98 -5.59 -0.48
C GLY A 216 -1.80 -4.95 -1.58
N SER A 217 -2.37 -3.80 -1.26
CA SER A 217 -3.09 -2.98 -2.23
C SER A 217 -2.46 -1.60 -2.34
N SER A 218 -2.51 -0.97 -3.52
CA SER A 218 -1.96 0.37 -3.77
C SER A 218 -0.49 0.45 -3.32
N ALA A 219 -0.10 1.45 -2.52
CA ALA A 219 1.23 1.57 -1.92
C ALA A 219 1.76 0.27 -1.28
N GLY A 220 0.88 -0.49 -0.60
CA GLY A 220 1.23 -1.76 0.01
C GLY A 220 1.51 -2.87 -1.01
N ALA A 221 0.89 -2.83 -2.20
CA ALA A 221 1.20 -3.77 -3.27
C ALA A 221 2.64 -3.60 -3.74
N LEU A 222 3.12 -2.36 -3.91
CA LEU A 222 4.50 -2.09 -4.30
C LEU A 222 5.49 -2.49 -3.19
N ALA A 223 5.14 -2.26 -1.91
CA ALA A 223 5.92 -2.74 -0.78
C ALA A 223 6.10 -4.26 -0.80
N ALA A 224 4.99 -5.01 -0.98
CA ALA A 224 5.00 -6.46 -1.06
C ALA A 224 5.88 -6.98 -2.21
N GLN A 225 5.84 -6.33 -3.36
CA GLN A 225 6.70 -6.66 -4.49
C GLN A 225 8.19 -6.44 -4.16
N ILE A 226 8.54 -5.27 -3.60
CA ILE A 226 9.93 -4.89 -3.26
C ILE A 226 10.51 -5.75 -2.13
N LEU A 227 9.70 -6.12 -1.13
CA LEU A 227 10.12 -6.89 0.04
C LEU A 227 10.04 -8.41 -0.17
N SER A 228 9.60 -8.88 -1.34
CA SER A 228 9.35 -10.30 -1.60
C SER A 228 10.59 -11.18 -1.40
N GLY A 229 11.77 -10.75 -1.86
CA GLY A 229 13.04 -11.46 -1.63
C GLY A 229 13.50 -11.41 -0.18
N TYR A 230 13.28 -10.30 0.52
CA TYR A 230 13.56 -10.19 1.96
C TYR A 230 12.75 -11.21 2.76
N VAL A 231 11.44 -11.29 2.51
CA VAL A 231 10.55 -12.25 3.18
C VAL A 231 10.92 -13.69 2.79
N ALA A 232 11.25 -13.95 1.53
CA ALA A 232 11.67 -15.28 1.10
C ALA A 232 12.94 -15.77 1.82
N ASP A 233 13.93 -14.88 1.99
CA ASP A 233 15.17 -15.14 2.74
C ASP A 233 14.88 -15.37 4.23
N ALA A 234 14.11 -14.47 4.85
CA ALA A 234 13.80 -14.52 6.28
C ALA A 234 13.06 -15.81 6.69
N TRP A 235 12.13 -16.28 5.85
CA TRP A 235 11.42 -17.56 6.08
C TRP A 235 12.15 -18.78 5.51
N GLN A 236 13.30 -18.60 4.87
CA GLN A 236 14.05 -19.66 4.20
C GLN A 236 13.16 -20.47 3.24
N VAL A 237 12.32 -19.76 2.47
CA VAL A 237 11.21 -20.34 1.71
C VAL A 237 11.64 -21.53 0.86
N ASN A 238 12.73 -21.39 0.11
CA ASN A 238 13.25 -22.47 -0.73
C ASN A 238 13.74 -23.66 0.09
N ALA A 239 14.54 -23.42 1.14
CA ALA A 239 15.11 -24.49 1.95
C ALA A 239 14.05 -25.27 2.75
N ARG A 240 12.94 -24.61 3.11
CA ARG A 240 11.82 -25.20 3.85
C ARG A 240 10.69 -25.69 2.95
N SER A 241 10.82 -25.55 1.64
CA SER A 241 9.76 -25.90 0.66
C SER A 241 8.42 -25.23 0.97
N ILE A 242 8.46 -24.00 1.49
CA ILE A 242 7.25 -23.21 1.76
C ILE A 242 6.66 -22.78 0.43
N ARG A 243 5.35 -22.99 0.23
CA ARG A 243 4.67 -22.39 -0.91
C ARG A 243 4.64 -20.88 -0.74
N TYR A 244 5.13 -20.15 -1.73
CA TYR A 244 5.26 -18.70 -1.63
C TYR A 244 4.58 -17.98 -2.79
N SER A 245 3.77 -16.99 -2.46
CA SER A 245 3.01 -16.22 -3.43
C SER A 245 3.06 -14.72 -3.15
N ILE A 246 3.14 -13.92 -4.22
CA ILE A 246 3.13 -12.46 -4.18
C ILE A 246 1.82 -11.98 -4.80
N LEU A 247 1.04 -11.21 -4.04
CA LEU A 247 -0.25 -10.66 -4.47
C LEU A 247 -0.22 -9.13 -4.49
N ALA A 248 -0.20 -8.56 -5.69
CA ALA A 248 -0.21 -7.12 -5.91
C ALA A 248 -1.59 -6.68 -6.44
N ASP A 249 -2.29 -5.85 -5.67
CA ASP A 249 -3.57 -5.27 -6.07
C ASP A 249 -3.44 -3.76 -6.34
N SER A 250 -3.65 -3.37 -7.59
CA SER A 250 -3.75 -1.99 -8.05
C SER A 250 -2.47 -1.17 -7.90
N TYR A 251 -1.30 -1.77 -8.18
CA TYR A 251 -0.06 -1.00 -8.39
C TYR A 251 1.06 -1.79 -9.06
N VAL A 252 1.56 -1.29 -10.20
CA VAL A 252 2.75 -1.81 -10.90
C VAL A 252 3.91 -0.83 -11.03
N GLY A 253 3.72 0.45 -10.64
CA GLY A 253 4.77 1.47 -10.65
C GLY A 253 4.89 2.31 -11.93
N VAL A 254 3.82 2.52 -12.70
CA VAL A 254 3.84 3.38 -13.90
C VAL A 254 4.12 4.84 -13.50
N LEU A 255 5.20 5.41 -14.04
CA LEU A 255 5.61 6.80 -13.83
C LEU A 255 5.91 7.48 -15.17
N PRO A 256 5.78 8.82 -15.26
CA PRO A 256 6.19 9.56 -16.45
C PRO A 256 7.71 9.46 -16.65
N SER A 257 8.17 9.48 -17.90
CA SER A 257 9.60 9.51 -18.22
C SER A 257 10.22 10.90 -18.03
N THR A 258 9.41 11.95 -18.20
CA THR A 258 9.79 13.35 -18.04
C THR A 258 8.71 14.15 -17.31
N ARG A 259 9.15 15.17 -16.58
CA ARG A 259 8.29 16.19 -16.01
C ARG A 259 7.86 17.19 -17.06
N SER A 260 6.80 17.94 -16.79
CA SER A 260 6.35 19.06 -17.63
C SER A 260 7.39 20.17 -17.76
N THR A 261 8.35 20.25 -16.83
CA THR A 261 9.51 21.15 -16.92
C THR A 261 10.59 20.69 -17.91
N GLY A 262 10.46 19.48 -18.49
CA GLY A 262 11.44 18.86 -19.37
C GLY A 262 12.47 17.99 -18.66
N GLU A 263 12.55 18.05 -17.32
CA GLU A 263 13.47 17.25 -16.52
C GLU A 263 13.10 15.76 -16.56
N PRO A 264 14.08 14.84 -16.68
CA PRO A 264 13.80 13.42 -16.60
C PRO A 264 13.32 13.04 -15.18
N VAL A 265 12.43 12.05 -15.12
CA VAL A 265 12.11 11.38 -13.85
C VAL A 265 13.12 10.26 -13.67
N ALA A 266 13.88 10.33 -12.57
CA ALA A 266 14.91 9.34 -12.32
C ALA A 266 14.31 7.96 -12.07
N GLY A 267 15.04 6.91 -12.45
CA GLY A 267 14.64 5.55 -12.10
C GLY A 267 14.59 5.40 -10.57
N ALA A 268 13.52 4.78 -10.07
CA ALA A 268 13.30 4.54 -8.64
C ALA A 268 13.34 5.82 -7.77
N GLU A 269 12.97 6.98 -8.34
CA GLU A 269 13.08 8.28 -7.67
C GLU A 269 12.42 8.31 -6.28
N LEU A 270 11.22 7.72 -6.17
CA LEU A 270 10.53 7.58 -4.88
C LEU A 270 11.31 6.79 -3.85
N VAL A 271 11.80 5.61 -4.26
CA VAL A 271 12.59 4.72 -3.41
C VAL A 271 13.82 5.47 -2.87
N ARG A 272 14.48 6.25 -3.73
CA ARG A 272 15.61 7.09 -3.34
C ARG A 272 15.20 8.24 -2.42
N TYR A 273 14.12 8.93 -2.73
CA TYR A 273 13.62 10.06 -1.95
C TYR A 273 13.31 9.65 -0.49
N PHE A 274 12.74 8.46 -0.31
CA PHE A 274 12.44 7.87 1.00
C PHE A 274 13.65 7.30 1.75
N GLY A 275 14.85 7.31 1.16
CA GLY A 275 16.04 6.69 1.74
C GLY A 275 16.02 5.15 1.70
N ALA A 276 15.13 4.55 0.89
CA ALA A 276 14.97 3.10 0.83
C ALA A 276 16.09 2.40 0.04
N CYS A 277 16.88 3.13 -0.75
CA CYS A 277 18.09 2.56 -1.37
C CYS A 277 19.21 2.24 -0.37
N ASP A 278 19.13 2.77 0.87
CA ASP A 278 20.16 2.61 1.90
C ASP A 278 19.84 1.53 2.94
N VAL A 279 18.66 0.90 2.84
CA VAL A 279 18.25 -0.20 3.73
C VAL A 279 18.39 -1.56 3.04
N ASP A 280 18.43 -2.63 3.84
CA ASP A 280 18.50 -3.99 3.30
C ASP A 280 17.11 -4.44 2.83
N LEU A 281 16.89 -4.31 1.52
CA LEU A 281 15.73 -4.85 0.79
C LEU A 281 16.06 -6.18 0.08
N LYS A 282 17.21 -6.80 0.40
CA LYS A 282 17.78 -7.96 -0.32
C LYS A 282 17.93 -7.77 -1.82
N GLN A 283 18.03 -6.52 -2.28
CA GLN A 283 18.32 -6.22 -3.68
C GLN A 283 19.77 -6.60 -4.03
N PRO A 284 20.04 -7.08 -5.26
CA PRO A 284 21.41 -7.29 -5.74
C PRO A 284 22.25 -6.00 -5.69
N ALA A 285 23.56 -6.14 -5.51
CA ALA A 285 24.46 -5.00 -5.28
C ALA A 285 24.45 -3.95 -6.41
N ASP A 286 24.32 -4.39 -7.67
CA ASP A 286 24.19 -3.54 -8.84
C ASP A 286 22.87 -2.75 -8.84
N ILE A 287 21.77 -3.39 -8.43
CA ILE A 287 20.47 -2.72 -8.26
C ILE A 287 20.52 -1.69 -7.13
N VAL A 288 21.17 -2.01 -6.01
CA VAL A 288 21.37 -1.07 -4.90
C VAL A 288 22.19 0.14 -5.36
N ALA A 289 23.33 -0.08 -6.03
CA ALA A 289 24.17 1.00 -6.53
C ALA A 289 23.41 1.88 -7.55
N GLY A 290 22.66 1.25 -8.46
CA GLY A 290 21.84 1.95 -9.43
C GLY A 290 20.68 2.73 -8.80
N CYS A 291 20.08 2.24 -7.72
CA CYS A 291 19.02 2.94 -6.97
C CYS A 291 19.56 4.25 -6.38
N LYS A 292 20.74 4.18 -5.73
CA LYS A 292 21.40 5.36 -5.16
C LYS A 292 21.76 6.39 -6.22
N ASN A 293 22.17 5.93 -7.39
CA ASN A 293 22.55 6.77 -8.52
C ASN A 293 21.37 7.23 -9.40
N GLY A 294 20.14 6.73 -9.16
CA GLY A 294 18.96 7.05 -9.96
C GLY A 294 18.96 6.45 -11.37
N THR A 295 19.73 5.38 -11.60
CA THR A 295 19.93 4.77 -12.92
C THR A 295 19.14 3.49 -13.15
N VAL A 296 18.48 2.94 -12.13
CA VAL A 296 17.64 1.73 -12.23
C VAL A 296 16.17 2.09 -12.09
N THR A 297 15.32 1.45 -12.88
CA THR A 297 13.87 1.68 -12.83
C THR A 297 13.20 0.80 -11.77
N VAL A 298 11.94 1.10 -11.45
CA VAL A 298 11.09 0.19 -10.64
C VAL A 298 11.00 -1.18 -11.31
N THR A 299 10.89 -1.22 -12.65
CA THR A 299 10.90 -2.47 -13.42
C THR A 299 12.17 -3.29 -13.17
N ASP A 300 13.34 -2.67 -13.13
CA ASP A 300 14.61 -3.38 -12.88
C ASP A 300 14.65 -3.95 -11.47
N MET A 301 14.22 -3.16 -10.48
CA MET A 301 14.13 -3.59 -9.09
C MET A 301 13.19 -4.79 -8.91
N LEU A 302 12.04 -4.79 -9.60
CA LEU A 302 11.06 -5.87 -9.48
C LEU A 302 11.46 -7.11 -10.29
N LYS A 303 12.11 -6.95 -11.44
CA LYS A 303 12.75 -8.06 -12.15
C LYS A 303 13.81 -8.74 -11.27
N ALA A 304 14.59 -7.96 -10.52
CA ALA A 304 15.56 -8.51 -9.58
C ALA A 304 14.88 -9.33 -8.48
N GLN A 305 13.79 -8.83 -7.89
CA GLN A 305 13.02 -9.57 -6.89
C GLN A 305 12.43 -10.88 -7.43
N ILE A 306 11.83 -10.86 -8.63
CA ILE A 306 11.32 -12.07 -9.29
C ILE A 306 12.43 -13.10 -9.53
N LYS A 307 13.64 -12.65 -9.90
CA LYS A 307 14.82 -13.54 -10.05
C LYS A 307 15.28 -14.15 -8.73
N LEU A 308 15.15 -13.43 -7.61
CA LEU A 308 15.50 -13.92 -6.28
C LEU A 308 14.49 -14.97 -5.77
N THR A 309 13.25 -14.94 -6.27
CA THR A 309 12.18 -15.85 -5.86
C THR A 309 11.62 -16.66 -7.04
N PRO A 310 12.44 -17.43 -7.79
CA PRO A 310 12.01 -18.09 -9.03
C PRO A 310 10.94 -19.17 -8.84
N TYR A 311 10.78 -19.65 -7.60
CA TYR A 311 9.78 -20.64 -7.18
C TYR A 311 8.42 -20.04 -6.82
N SER A 312 8.33 -18.71 -6.69
CA SER A 312 7.13 -18.01 -6.25
C SER A 312 6.10 -17.77 -7.36
N ASP A 313 4.83 -17.70 -6.98
CA ASP A 313 3.73 -17.33 -7.86
C ASP A 313 3.40 -15.85 -7.69
N TRP A 314 3.34 -15.08 -8.78
CA TRP A 314 3.04 -13.64 -8.74
C TRP A 314 1.69 -13.37 -9.39
N LEU A 315 0.84 -12.59 -8.74
CA LEU A 315 -0.41 -12.11 -9.30
C LEU A 315 -0.52 -10.60 -9.19
N PHE A 316 -0.82 -9.98 -10.32
CA PHE A 316 -1.13 -8.56 -10.45
C PHE A 316 -2.60 -8.38 -10.81
N ILE A 317 -3.37 -7.72 -9.94
CA ILE A 317 -4.78 -7.37 -10.16
C ILE A 317 -4.82 -5.88 -10.44
N ASP A 318 -5.16 -5.47 -11.66
CA ASP A 318 -5.11 -4.06 -12.04
C ASP A 318 -6.28 -3.64 -12.92
N SER A 319 -6.78 -2.44 -12.64
CA SER A 319 -7.66 -1.71 -13.55
C SER A 319 -6.87 -1.20 -14.74
N LYS A 320 -7.41 -1.37 -15.95
CA LYS A 320 -6.77 -0.83 -17.16
C LYS A 320 -6.64 0.69 -17.15
N ALA A 321 -7.51 1.40 -16.44
CA ALA A 321 -7.52 2.85 -16.39
C ALA A 321 -7.54 3.37 -14.94
N ASP A 322 -6.87 2.67 -14.00
CA ASP A 322 -6.80 2.99 -12.57
C ASP A 322 -6.64 4.50 -12.31
N GLN A 323 -7.68 5.11 -11.73
CA GLN A 323 -7.77 6.55 -11.57
C GLN A 323 -6.69 7.10 -10.63
N VAL A 324 -6.37 6.37 -9.55
CA VAL A 324 -5.41 6.82 -8.54
C VAL A 324 -4.00 6.73 -9.07
N GLN A 325 -3.63 5.65 -9.75
CA GLN A 325 -2.31 5.53 -10.38
C GLN A 325 -2.12 6.60 -11.46
N ARG A 326 -3.14 6.89 -12.26
CA ARG A 326 -3.11 7.97 -13.27
C ARG A 326 -3.03 9.36 -12.63
N TYR A 327 -3.66 9.55 -11.46
CA TYR A 327 -3.52 10.77 -10.67
C TYR A 327 -2.08 10.95 -10.15
N PHE A 328 -1.48 9.91 -9.57
CA PHE A 328 -0.09 9.96 -9.12
C PHE A 328 0.87 10.18 -10.28
N TYR A 329 0.67 9.51 -11.41
CA TYR A 329 1.43 9.77 -12.64
C TYR A 329 1.42 11.26 -12.99
N GLN A 330 0.25 11.89 -12.94
CA GLN A 330 0.09 13.30 -13.28
C GLN A 330 0.71 14.22 -12.22
N MET A 331 0.63 13.86 -10.95
CA MET A 331 1.31 14.56 -9.85
C MET A 331 2.84 14.51 -10.00
N PHE A 332 3.41 13.39 -10.46
CA PHE A 332 4.83 13.30 -10.80
C PHE A 332 5.21 14.20 -11.96
N LYS A 333 4.35 14.25 -12.97
CA LYS A 333 4.60 14.97 -14.22
C LYS A 333 4.52 16.49 -14.02
N GLU A 334 3.48 16.97 -13.37
CA GLU A 334 3.15 18.40 -13.28
C GLU A 334 3.41 19.03 -11.90
N GLY A 335 3.68 18.22 -10.86
CA GLY A 335 3.79 18.67 -9.49
C GLY A 335 2.44 18.99 -8.85
N ILE A 336 2.37 18.92 -7.52
CA ILE A 336 1.10 19.08 -6.78
C ILE A 336 0.46 20.46 -6.92
N LEU A 337 1.23 21.50 -7.26
CA LEU A 337 0.71 22.86 -7.48
C LEU A 337 -0.21 22.97 -8.70
N SER A 338 -0.14 22.01 -9.62
CA SER A 338 -1.00 21.95 -10.80
C SER A 338 -2.34 21.26 -10.52
N TYR A 339 -2.62 20.88 -9.26
CA TYR A 339 -3.89 20.32 -8.85
C TYR A 339 -5.02 21.39 -8.85
N PRO A 340 -6.26 21.03 -9.27
CA PRO A 340 -6.68 19.74 -9.79
C PRO A 340 -6.15 19.51 -11.20
N PHE A 341 -5.69 18.28 -11.49
CA PHE A 341 -5.18 17.93 -12.80
C PHE A 341 -6.34 17.81 -13.80
N PRO A 342 -6.48 18.72 -14.78
CA PRO A 342 -7.62 18.73 -15.70
C PRO A 342 -7.57 17.55 -16.68
N HIS A 343 -6.36 17.02 -16.92
CA HIS A 343 -6.12 15.92 -17.83
C HIS A 343 -5.15 14.94 -17.17
N LEU A 344 -5.64 13.75 -16.87
CA LEU A 344 -4.78 12.62 -16.53
C LEU A 344 -4.25 11.99 -17.82
N ILE A 345 -3.13 11.27 -17.74
CA ILE A 345 -2.74 10.31 -18.78
C ILE A 345 -3.96 9.45 -19.17
N SER A 346 -4.13 9.18 -20.47
CA SER A 346 -5.27 8.40 -20.94
C SER A 346 -5.22 6.99 -20.35
N GLY A 347 -6.38 6.36 -20.15
CA GLY A 347 -6.43 4.96 -19.70
C GLY A 347 -5.68 4.02 -20.65
N ALA A 348 -5.72 4.29 -21.96
CA ALA A 348 -5.01 3.50 -22.96
C ALA A 348 -3.48 3.61 -22.84
N ASP A 349 -2.93 4.82 -22.68
CA ASP A 349 -1.49 5.03 -22.54
C ASP A 349 -0.98 4.49 -21.20
N PHE A 350 -1.76 4.69 -20.13
CA PHE A 350 -1.47 4.10 -18.82
C PHE A 350 -1.42 2.57 -18.90
N PHE A 351 -2.44 1.95 -19.50
CA PHE A 351 -2.49 0.50 -19.68
C PHE A 351 -1.30 -0.01 -20.51
N SER A 352 -0.98 0.66 -21.61
CA SER A 352 0.16 0.32 -22.48
C SER A 352 1.50 0.32 -21.71
N ASN A 353 1.72 1.35 -20.88
CA ASN A 353 2.91 1.42 -20.04
C ASN A 353 2.92 0.30 -18.98
N MET A 354 1.79 0.03 -18.34
CA MET A 354 1.64 -1.06 -17.36
C MET A 354 1.93 -2.42 -17.99
N THR A 355 1.34 -2.73 -19.15
CA THR A 355 1.56 -4.02 -19.83
C THR A 355 3.00 -4.19 -20.25
N THR A 356 3.67 -3.11 -20.69
CA THR A 356 5.11 -3.15 -21.00
C THR A 356 5.95 -3.59 -19.79
N MET A 357 5.63 -3.09 -18.58
CA MET A 357 6.31 -3.49 -17.35
C MET A 357 6.01 -4.95 -16.99
N LEU A 358 4.74 -5.36 -17.05
CA LEU A 358 4.30 -6.71 -16.71
C LEU A 358 4.85 -7.76 -17.69
N ASP A 359 4.95 -7.44 -18.98
CA ASP A 359 5.56 -8.31 -19.98
C ASP A 359 7.06 -8.45 -19.71
N ALA A 360 7.75 -7.38 -19.30
CA ALA A 360 9.14 -7.48 -18.86
C ALA A 360 9.31 -8.42 -17.64
N TYR A 361 8.32 -8.50 -16.74
CA TYR A 361 8.32 -9.47 -15.64
C TYR A 361 8.09 -10.90 -16.13
N LYS A 362 7.17 -11.10 -17.08
CA LYS A 362 6.90 -12.41 -17.70
C LYS A 362 8.10 -12.97 -18.47
N THR A 363 8.99 -12.12 -19.00
CA THR A 363 10.27 -12.59 -19.58
C THR A 363 11.22 -13.22 -18.55
N VAL A 364 11.06 -12.89 -17.26
CA VAL A 364 11.89 -13.40 -16.17
C VAL A 364 11.29 -14.68 -15.57
N SER A 365 9.96 -14.73 -15.43
CA SER A 365 9.28 -15.87 -14.84
C SER A 365 7.93 -16.12 -15.50
N SER A 366 7.70 -17.38 -15.91
CA SER A 366 6.39 -17.86 -16.40
C SER A 366 5.34 -17.96 -15.29
N ARG A 367 5.71 -17.67 -14.03
CA ARG A 367 4.82 -17.70 -12.86
C ARG A 367 4.16 -16.34 -12.56
N VAL A 368 4.28 -15.39 -13.48
CA VAL A 368 3.63 -14.09 -13.40
C VAL A 368 2.25 -14.17 -14.07
N SER A 369 1.20 -13.99 -13.26
CA SER A 369 -0.20 -13.95 -13.68
C SER A 369 -0.75 -12.52 -13.57
N THR A 370 -1.72 -12.19 -14.42
CA THR A 370 -2.36 -10.87 -14.47
C THR A 370 -3.87 -11.03 -14.50
N PHE A 371 -4.58 -10.20 -13.76
CA PHE A 371 -6.04 -10.08 -13.76
C PHE A 371 -6.38 -8.61 -14.08
N PHE A 372 -6.71 -8.34 -15.34
CA PHE A 372 -7.02 -6.99 -15.80
C PHE A 372 -8.52 -6.74 -15.78
N VAL A 373 -8.94 -5.56 -15.33
CA VAL A 373 -10.36 -5.15 -15.29
C VAL A 373 -10.57 -3.92 -16.18
N GLU A 374 -11.62 -3.92 -17.01
CA GLU A 374 -12.09 -2.72 -17.73
C GLU A 374 -12.74 -1.73 -16.74
N SER A 375 -11.92 -0.98 -16.00
CA SER A 375 -12.39 -0.08 -14.95
C SER A 375 -11.39 1.05 -14.70
N GLU A 376 -11.85 2.10 -14.01
CA GLU A 376 -11.01 3.14 -13.40
C GLU A 376 -10.86 2.93 -11.87
N GLN A 377 -11.50 1.92 -11.30
CA GLN A 377 -11.45 1.62 -9.87
C GLN A 377 -10.00 1.41 -9.39
N HIS A 378 -9.73 1.84 -8.17
CA HIS A 378 -8.47 1.58 -7.48
C HIS A 378 -8.73 0.66 -6.29
N VAL A 379 -7.95 -0.41 -6.17
CA VAL A 379 -8.07 -1.47 -5.15
C VAL A 379 -9.29 -2.37 -5.36
N TYR A 380 -9.11 -3.67 -5.17
CA TYR A 380 -10.19 -4.65 -5.24
C TYR A 380 -10.35 -5.42 -3.93
N LEU A 381 -9.24 -5.81 -3.30
CA LEU A 381 -9.23 -6.76 -2.18
C LEU A 381 -9.73 -6.16 -0.85
N MET A 382 -9.74 -4.84 -0.69
CA MET A 382 -10.21 -4.18 0.54
C MET A 382 -11.70 -3.84 0.56
N TYR A 383 -12.38 -3.97 -0.59
CA TYR A 383 -13.81 -3.72 -0.68
C TYR A 383 -14.62 -4.89 -0.13
N GLN A 384 -15.73 -4.60 0.55
CA GLN A 384 -16.67 -5.66 0.95
C GLN A 384 -17.21 -6.38 -0.30
N GLY A 385 -17.32 -7.70 -0.23
CA GLY A 385 -17.71 -8.51 -1.39
C GLY A 385 -16.65 -8.56 -2.49
N PHE A 386 -15.36 -8.41 -2.15
CA PHE A 386 -14.24 -8.47 -3.13
C PHE A 386 -14.27 -9.72 -4.01
N PHE A 387 -14.86 -10.81 -3.51
CA PHE A 387 -15.01 -12.05 -4.28
C PHE A 387 -15.79 -11.82 -5.60
N HIS A 388 -16.77 -10.93 -5.58
CA HIS A 388 -17.71 -10.71 -6.70
C HIS A 388 -17.55 -9.36 -7.40
N ASN A 389 -16.72 -8.46 -6.87
CA ASN A 389 -16.70 -7.06 -7.29
C ASN A 389 -15.97 -6.80 -8.62
N ALA A 390 -15.39 -7.82 -9.24
CA ALA A 390 -14.63 -7.68 -10.48
C ALA A 390 -14.75 -8.90 -11.40
N THR A 391 -14.77 -8.59 -12.69
CA THR A 391 -14.67 -9.53 -13.80
C THR A 391 -13.49 -9.11 -14.68
N SER A 392 -12.62 -10.04 -15.03
CA SER A 392 -11.48 -9.74 -15.87
C SER A 392 -11.89 -9.42 -17.31
N THR A 393 -10.97 -8.86 -18.09
CA THR A 393 -11.11 -8.69 -19.55
C THR A 393 -11.31 -10.02 -20.30
N THR A 394 -10.95 -11.14 -19.68
CA THR A 394 -11.17 -12.51 -20.20
C THR A 394 -12.47 -13.14 -19.72
N GLY A 395 -13.24 -12.47 -18.87
CA GLY A 395 -14.53 -12.94 -18.35
C GLY A 395 -14.45 -13.71 -17.03
N ASP A 396 -13.29 -13.76 -16.38
CA ASP A 396 -13.09 -14.47 -15.11
C ASP A 396 -13.56 -13.62 -13.92
N ASN A 397 -14.36 -14.21 -13.03
CA ASN A 397 -14.70 -13.58 -11.76
C ASN A 397 -13.49 -13.58 -10.81
N LEU A 398 -13.25 -12.47 -10.10
CA LEU A 398 -12.07 -12.28 -9.25
C LEU A 398 -11.93 -13.36 -8.16
N GLY A 399 -12.99 -13.64 -7.41
CA GLY A 399 -12.96 -14.65 -6.36
C GLY A 399 -12.69 -16.06 -6.87
N LYS A 400 -13.32 -16.44 -7.98
CA LYS A 400 -13.05 -17.74 -8.64
C LYS A 400 -11.61 -17.84 -9.13
N PHE A 401 -11.12 -16.78 -9.78
CA PHE A 401 -9.74 -16.72 -10.28
C PHE A 401 -8.73 -16.84 -9.12
N LEU A 402 -8.91 -16.07 -8.05
CA LEU A 402 -8.07 -16.13 -6.85
C LEU A 402 -8.06 -17.53 -6.22
N GLY A 403 -9.23 -18.16 -6.08
CA GLY A 403 -9.34 -19.51 -5.55
C GLY A 403 -8.55 -20.54 -6.37
N GLN A 404 -8.58 -20.42 -7.70
CA GLN A 404 -7.79 -21.27 -8.60
C GLN A 404 -6.29 -20.98 -8.52
N TRP A 405 -5.90 -19.70 -8.50
CA TRP A 405 -4.52 -19.28 -8.38
C TRP A 405 -3.88 -19.73 -7.05
N LEU A 406 -4.66 -19.71 -5.96
CA LEU A 406 -4.25 -20.22 -4.66
C LEU A 406 -4.25 -21.75 -4.55
N ALA A 407 -4.85 -22.49 -5.50
CA ALA A 407 -4.86 -23.95 -5.46
C ALA A 407 -3.46 -24.54 -5.71
N PRO A 408 -3.08 -25.68 -5.09
CA PRO A 408 -1.80 -26.32 -5.35
C PRO A 408 -1.63 -26.68 -6.84
N ARG A 409 -0.45 -26.38 -7.41
CA ARG A 409 -0.16 -26.60 -8.84
C ARG A 409 -0.26 -28.05 -9.33
N ALA A 410 -0.28 -29.04 -8.43
CA ALA A 410 -0.51 -30.44 -8.80
C ALA A 410 -1.89 -30.68 -9.45
N ASN A 411 -2.84 -29.75 -9.29
CA ASN A 411 -4.19 -29.81 -9.85
C ASN A 411 -4.43 -28.87 -11.05
N SER A 412 -3.44 -28.08 -11.49
CA SER A 412 -3.63 -27.02 -12.51
C SER A 412 -3.20 -27.40 -13.93
N SER A 413 -2.86 -28.66 -14.20
CA SER A 413 -2.33 -29.15 -15.48
C SER A 413 -3.30 -29.11 -16.68
N GLY A 414 -4.36 -28.30 -16.66
CA GLY A 414 -5.34 -28.30 -17.75
C GLY A 414 -6.24 -27.09 -17.94
N LEU A 415 -6.13 -25.98 -17.18
CA LEU A 415 -7.19 -24.95 -17.20
C LEU A 415 -6.77 -23.48 -17.23
N ILE A 416 -5.49 -23.14 -17.34
CA ILE A 416 -5.08 -21.74 -17.60
C ILE A 416 -4.59 -21.65 -19.04
N SER A 417 -5.46 -21.25 -19.96
CA SER A 417 -5.02 -20.86 -21.30
C SER A 417 -4.34 -19.49 -21.19
N VAL A 418 -3.03 -19.48 -21.47
CA VAL A 418 -2.27 -18.25 -21.68
C VAL A 418 -2.62 -17.76 -23.09
N SER A 419 -3.53 -16.81 -23.22
CA SER A 419 -3.86 -16.19 -24.50
C SER A 419 -2.85 -15.07 -24.81
N ASN A 420 -1.89 -15.38 -25.70
CA ASN A 420 -1.12 -14.40 -26.43
C ASN A 420 -2.02 -13.79 -27.52
N GLY A 421 -2.35 -12.50 -27.38
CA GLY A 421 -3.12 -11.75 -28.38
C GLY A 421 -2.24 -10.80 -29.18
N THR A 422 -1.76 -11.24 -30.33
CA THR A 422 -1.41 -10.39 -31.48
C THR A 422 -2.53 -10.52 -32.51
N ASP A 423 -3.20 -9.43 -32.91
CA ASP A 423 -3.10 -8.87 -34.27
C ASP A 423 -4.09 -7.71 -34.57
N SER A 424 -3.60 -6.80 -35.42
CA SER A 424 -4.24 -5.98 -36.47
C SER A 424 -5.61 -5.27 -36.30
N SER A 425 -5.51 -3.94 -36.39
CA SER A 425 -6.28 -2.99 -37.23
C SER A 425 -7.67 -3.35 -37.81
N LYS A 426 -8.63 -2.44 -37.58
CA LYS A 426 -9.52 -1.89 -38.63
C LYS A 426 -10.25 -0.62 -38.17
N THR A 427 -10.55 0.19 -39.17
CA THR A 427 -10.78 1.64 -39.17
C THR A 427 -12.25 2.06 -39.03
N GLU A 428 -12.43 3.28 -38.51
CA GLU A 428 -13.44 4.31 -38.84
C GLU A 428 -14.95 4.09 -38.62
N SER A 429 -15.55 5.03 -37.87
CA SER A 429 -16.64 5.89 -38.37
C SER A 429 -16.93 7.03 -37.37
N ALA A 430 -17.00 8.25 -37.90
CA ALA A 430 -17.21 9.50 -37.19
C ALA A 430 -18.70 9.85 -37.01
N ALA A 431 -19.02 10.61 -35.96
CA ALA A 431 -20.22 11.44 -35.91
C ALA A 431 -19.92 12.77 -35.19
N THR A 432 -20.20 13.86 -35.92
CA THR A 432 -20.05 15.27 -35.59
C THR A 432 -21.20 15.80 -34.74
N GLY A 433 -20.95 16.81 -33.88
CA GLY A 433 -22.02 17.51 -33.16
C GLY A 433 -21.62 18.69 -32.27
N VAL A 434 -21.22 19.80 -32.89
CA VAL A 434 -21.45 21.24 -32.56
C VAL A 434 -21.16 21.84 -31.15
N SER A 435 -20.44 22.96 -31.23
CA SER A 435 -20.02 23.97 -30.23
C SER A 435 -21.15 24.74 -29.51
N SER A 436 -20.89 25.14 -28.25
CA SER A 436 -21.08 26.55 -27.82
C SER A 436 -20.24 26.88 -26.58
N ALA A 437 -19.78 28.13 -26.52
CA ALA A 437 -18.75 28.64 -25.63
C ALA A 437 -19.29 29.43 -24.43
N ALA A 438 -18.43 29.49 -23.39
CA ALA A 438 -18.24 30.55 -22.39
C ALA A 438 -19.37 30.86 -21.38
N PHE A 439 -19.08 30.64 -20.09
CA PHE A 439 -19.04 31.70 -19.06
C PHE A 439 -18.15 31.25 -17.89
N ALA A 440 -17.34 32.20 -17.41
CA ALA A 440 -16.34 32.02 -16.36
C ALA A 440 -16.84 32.48 -14.99
N VAL A 441 -16.11 32.02 -13.97
CA VAL A 441 -15.93 32.58 -12.61
C VAL A 441 -16.97 32.17 -11.53
N LEU A 442 -16.41 31.79 -10.35
CA LEU A 442 -17.00 31.42 -9.04
C LEU A 442 -17.40 29.94 -8.82
N ASN A 443 -16.46 29.12 -8.31
CA ASN A 443 -16.56 28.49 -6.98
C ASN A 443 -15.43 27.46 -6.76
N CYS A 444 -14.30 27.93 -6.20
CA CYS A 444 -13.11 27.11 -5.93
C CYS A 444 -13.23 26.25 -4.64
N ALA A 445 -14.34 26.30 -3.90
CA ALA A 445 -14.50 25.60 -2.62
C ALA A 445 -15.34 24.31 -2.69
N ALA A 446 -16.05 24.04 -3.79
CA ALA A 446 -17.05 22.97 -3.86
C ALA A 446 -16.60 21.68 -4.57
N MET A 447 -15.53 21.71 -5.37
CA MET A 447 -15.04 20.51 -6.10
C MET A 447 -14.05 19.63 -5.31
N LEU A 448 -13.68 20.03 -4.09
CA LEU A 448 -12.88 19.23 -3.14
C LEU A 448 -13.69 18.09 -2.46
N LEU A 449 -14.96 17.89 -2.83
CA LEU A 449 -15.84 16.92 -2.18
C LEU A 449 -15.70 15.48 -2.70
N ALA A 450 -15.21 15.25 -3.94
CA ALA A 450 -15.27 13.93 -4.57
C ALA A 450 -13.99 13.06 -4.45
N ALA A 451 -12.83 13.62 -4.14
CA ALA A 451 -11.58 12.85 -4.11
C ALA A 451 -11.33 12.06 -2.80
N ALA A 452 -12.12 12.31 -1.75
CA ALA A 452 -11.93 11.70 -0.43
C ALA A 452 -12.59 10.31 -0.26
N ALA A 453 -13.22 9.76 -1.31
CA ALA A 453 -13.80 8.42 -1.31
C ALA A 453 -12.93 7.38 -2.05
N LEU A 454 -11.77 7.78 -2.56
CA LEU A 454 -10.89 6.98 -3.44
C LEU A 454 -9.46 6.81 -2.89
N LEU A 455 -9.19 7.22 -1.64
CA LEU A 455 -7.90 7.05 -0.93
C LEU A 455 -8.04 6.20 0.33
#